data_AF-A0A7S3PDW3-F1
#
_entry.id   AF-A0A7S3PDW3-F1
#
_cell.length_a   1.000
_cell.length_b   1.000
_cell.length_c   1.000
_cell.angle_alpha   90.00
_cell.angle_beta   90.00
_cell.angle_gamma   90.00
#
_symmetry.space_group_name_H-M   'P 1'
#
loop_
_entity.id
_entity.type
_entity.pdbx_description
1 polymer ?
#
loop_
_entity_poly.entity_id
_entity_poly.type
_entity_poly.pdbx_seq_one_letter_code
_entity_poly.pdbx_strand_id
1 'polypeptide(L)'
;MMKQLSLVFLVLASLLSGCIAAIDDQICCLCGGCYGVHSSKRSFILTSQNFGTVSCTELDFDMGDLEIDKASSRYSASDASICEANRAAHRDCCCTDTTTCTSGERPATDPPKPTNNFPAGDHPTCHICKNQQYPRNPFTIATVAYIAGNPSCADLYWMGRTNNIPEALCYPLQGFMENPCGCLPEGTPPSPTPPSPTPPFPLPKVPQTIPKDAFKIGLVGRADGAAAE
;
A
#
# COMPACT_ATOMS: atom_id res chain seq x y z
N MET A 1 -48.23 -42.95 -17.04
CA MET A 1 -48.03 -41.50 -16.82
C MET A 1 -47.05 -41.30 -15.67
N MET A 2 -45.73 -41.40 -15.90
CA MET A 2 -44.74 -41.46 -14.81
C MET A 2 -43.31 -40.99 -15.22
N LYS A 3 -43.19 -40.11 -16.23
CA LYS A 3 -41.88 -39.65 -16.75
C LYS A 3 -41.60 -38.15 -16.59
N GLN A 4 -42.54 -37.37 -16.04
CA GLN A 4 -42.42 -35.91 -15.89
C GLN A 4 -41.90 -35.47 -14.50
N LEU A 5 -41.84 -36.35 -13.50
CA LEU A 5 -41.43 -35.96 -12.14
C LEU A 5 -39.90 -35.92 -11.92
N SER A 6 -39.08 -36.58 -12.75
CA SER A 6 -37.63 -36.65 -12.53
C SER A 6 -36.86 -35.39 -12.90
N LEU A 7 -37.39 -34.55 -13.79
CA LEU A 7 -36.66 -33.36 -14.27
C LEU A 7 -36.75 -32.17 -13.30
N VAL A 8 -37.81 -32.10 -12.49
CA VAL A 8 -38.00 -31.02 -11.52
C VAL A 8 -37.05 -31.16 -10.31
N PHE A 9 -36.71 -32.39 -9.90
CA PHE A 9 -35.80 -32.62 -8.78
C PHE A 9 -34.33 -32.29 -9.08
N LEU A 10 -33.89 -32.41 -10.34
CA LEU A 10 -32.51 -32.09 -10.74
C LEU A 10 -32.24 -30.58 -10.79
N VAL A 11 -33.25 -29.75 -11.06
CA VAL A 11 -33.08 -28.28 -11.06
C VAL A 11 -33.06 -27.74 -9.62
N LEU A 12 -33.83 -28.32 -8.69
CA LEU A 12 -33.80 -27.89 -7.28
C LEU A 12 -32.50 -28.25 -6.55
N ALA A 13 -31.87 -29.38 -6.88
CA ALA A 13 -30.58 -29.76 -6.27
C ALA A 13 -29.41 -28.85 -6.71
N SER A 14 -29.54 -28.19 -7.86
CA SER A 14 -28.52 -27.27 -8.40
C SER A 14 -28.53 -25.90 -7.72
N LEU A 15 -29.63 -25.53 -7.04
CA LEU A 15 -29.79 -24.25 -6.36
C LEU A 15 -29.36 -24.27 -4.87
N LEU A 16 -29.04 -25.45 -4.32
CA LEU A 16 -28.62 -25.62 -2.92
C LEU A 16 -27.11 -25.87 -2.75
N SER A 17 -26.31 -25.89 -3.83
CA SER A 17 -24.84 -25.83 -3.76
C SER A 17 -24.30 -24.39 -3.59
N GLY A 18 -25.16 -23.47 -3.16
CA GLY A 18 -24.75 -22.14 -2.71
C GLY A 18 -23.95 -22.23 -1.41
N CYS A 19 -22.65 -22.44 -1.56
CA CYS A 19 -21.57 -21.97 -0.69
C CYS A 19 -21.85 -21.97 0.82
N ILE A 20 -21.70 -23.13 1.46
CA ILE A 20 -21.34 -23.17 2.89
C ILE A 20 -19.81 -23.03 2.94
N ALA A 21 -19.30 -21.81 2.80
CA ALA A 21 -17.95 -21.48 3.23
C ALA A 21 -18.06 -20.88 4.64
N ALA A 22 -17.33 -21.51 5.55
CA ALA A 22 -17.49 -21.40 6.98
C ALA A 22 -17.26 -19.99 7.53
N ILE A 23 -17.96 -19.76 8.63
CA ILE A 23 -17.97 -18.57 9.47
C ILE A 23 -16.67 -18.58 10.30
N ASP A 24 -15.66 -17.79 9.90
CA ASP A 24 -14.64 -17.20 10.80
C ASP A 24 -13.86 -16.03 10.14
N ASP A 25 -14.36 -15.46 9.04
CA ASP A 25 -13.70 -14.41 8.24
C ASP A 25 -14.18 -12.99 8.61
N GLN A 26 -13.94 -12.53 9.84
CA GLN A 26 -14.19 -11.12 10.21
C GLN A 26 -13.00 -10.19 9.92
N ILE A 27 -11.86 -10.74 9.50
CA ILE A 27 -10.65 -9.97 9.25
C ILE A 27 -10.20 -10.25 7.81
N CYS A 28 -10.02 -9.18 7.03
CA CYS A 28 -9.41 -9.31 5.72
C CYS A 28 -7.92 -9.64 5.90
N CYS A 29 -7.53 -10.86 5.55
CA CYS A 29 -6.14 -11.29 5.63
C CYS A 29 -5.67 -11.77 4.28
N LEU A 30 -4.43 -11.43 3.92
CA LEU A 30 -3.83 -11.86 2.67
C LEU A 30 -3.65 -13.38 2.66
N CYS A 31 -3.22 -13.93 3.80
CA CYS A 31 -3.02 -15.37 3.99
C CYS A 31 -4.21 -16.02 4.71
N GLY A 32 -4.50 -17.27 4.35
CA GLY A 32 -5.59 -18.03 4.98
C GLY A 32 -5.36 -18.15 6.48
N GLY A 33 -6.42 -17.93 7.29
CA GLY A 33 -6.33 -17.99 8.75
C GLY A 33 -5.52 -16.88 9.41
N CYS A 34 -5.19 -15.79 8.70
CA CYS A 34 -4.45 -14.64 9.24
C CYS A 34 -3.09 -14.99 9.86
N TYR A 35 -2.44 -16.07 9.41
CA TYR A 35 -1.12 -16.50 9.90
C TYR A 35 0.04 -15.57 9.48
N GLY A 36 -0.26 -14.48 8.77
CA GLY A 36 0.71 -13.56 8.21
C GLY A 36 1.45 -14.12 7.00
N VAL A 37 2.24 -13.24 6.38
CA VAL A 37 3.06 -13.53 5.20
C VAL A 37 4.16 -14.56 5.50
N HIS A 38 4.45 -15.42 4.52
CA HIS A 38 5.56 -16.35 4.62
C HIS A 38 6.89 -15.62 4.86
N SER A 39 7.75 -16.16 5.74
CA SER A 39 8.97 -15.46 6.20
C SER A 39 9.90 -15.03 5.08
N SER A 40 10.06 -15.85 4.04
CA SER A 40 10.88 -15.55 2.85
C SER A 40 10.28 -14.51 1.90
N LYS A 41 9.01 -14.14 2.10
CA LYS A 41 8.24 -13.25 1.21
C LYS A 41 7.89 -11.91 1.84
N ARG A 42 8.23 -11.69 3.12
CA ARG A 42 7.88 -10.45 3.86
C ARG A 42 8.23 -9.17 3.10
N SER A 43 9.46 -9.08 2.61
CA SER A 43 9.97 -7.92 1.85
C SER A 43 9.86 -8.08 0.33
N PHE A 44 9.04 -9.03 -0.14
CA PHE A 44 8.80 -9.23 -1.56
C PHE A 44 7.85 -8.15 -2.07
N ILE A 45 8.28 -7.38 -3.07
CA ILE A 45 7.51 -6.26 -3.62
C ILE A 45 6.65 -6.74 -4.79
N LEU A 46 5.36 -6.42 -4.72
CA LEU A 46 4.36 -6.70 -5.73
C LEU A 46 3.62 -5.41 -6.12
N THR A 47 2.87 -5.48 -7.21
CA THR A 47 1.96 -4.41 -7.61
C THR A 47 0.53 -4.87 -7.38
N SER A 48 -0.13 -4.25 -6.41
CA SER A 48 -1.57 -4.35 -6.18
C SER A 48 -2.32 -3.30 -6.99
N GLN A 49 -3.48 -3.66 -7.53
CA GLN A 49 -4.36 -2.70 -8.21
C GLN A 49 -4.95 -1.67 -7.25
N ASN A 50 -5.16 -2.04 -5.99
CA ASN A 50 -5.85 -1.22 -5.00
C ASN A 50 -4.88 -0.48 -4.07
N PHE A 51 -3.71 -1.08 -3.79
CA PHE A 51 -2.71 -0.54 -2.86
C PHE A 51 -1.43 -0.04 -3.56
N GLY A 52 -1.33 -0.18 -4.89
CA GLY A 52 -0.13 0.19 -5.64
C GLY A 52 1.04 -0.76 -5.39
N THR A 53 2.27 -0.24 -5.41
CA THR A 53 3.48 -1.05 -5.22
C THR A 53 3.84 -1.16 -3.74
N VAL A 54 3.56 -2.33 -3.17
CA VAL A 54 3.69 -2.63 -1.75
C VAL A 54 4.44 -3.96 -1.55
N SER A 55 5.07 -4.13 -0.39
CA SER A 55 5.56 -5.44 0.03
C SER A 55 4.41 -6.37 0.40
N CYS A 56 4.64 -7.69 0.39
CA CYS A 56 3.65 -8.64 0.90
C CYS A 56 3.25 -8.31 2.35
N THR A 57 4.20 -7.92 3.20
CA THR A 57 3.90 -7.55 4.60
C THR A 57 3.07 -6.28 4.69
N GLU A 58 3.40 -5.23 3.93
CA GLU A 58 2.56 -4.03 3.88
C GLU A 58 1.17 -4.35 3.35
N LEU A 59 1.05 -5.14 2.29
CA LEU A 59 -0.25 -5.56 1.75
C LEU A 59 -1.08 -6.32 2.79
N ASP A 60 -0.47 -7.22 3.58
CA ASP A 60 -1.18 -7.98 4.63
C ASP A 60 -1.71 -7.06 5.74
N PHE A 61 -0.95 -6.03 6.14
CA PHE A 61 -1.39 -5.03 7.10
C PHE A 61 -2.46 -4.09 6.53
N ASP A 62 -2.23 -3.54 5.33
CA ASP A 62 -3.17 -2.64 4.65
C ASP A 62 -4.52 -3.33 4.37
N MET A 63 -4.48 -4.65 4.11
CA MET A 63 -5.67 -5.48 4.02
C MET A 63 -6.34 -5.67 5.38
N GLY A 64 -5.57 -5.92 6.44
CA GLY A 64 -6.08 -6.05 7.81
C GLY A 64 -6.80 -4.80 8.32
N ASP A 65 -6.42 -3.62 7.84
CA ASP A 65 -7.04 -2.34 8.16
C ASP A 65 -8.35 -2.08 7.40
N LEU A 66 -8.71 -2.91 6.42
CA LEU A 66 -10.02 -2.83 5.79
C LEU A 66 -11.08 -3.19 6.84
N GLU A 67 -11.88 -2.19 7.21
CA GLU A 67 -12.91 -2.29 8.25
C GLU A 67 -14.06 -3.19 7.75
N ILE A 68 -13.88 -4.51 7.83
CA ILE A 68 -14.94 -5.49 7.57
C ILE A 68 -15.82 -5.61 8.82
N ASP A 69 -16.47 -4.50 9.19
CA ASP A 69 -17.48 -4.54 10.22
C ASP A 69 -18.81 -4.98 9.58
N LYS A 70 -19.19 -6.24 9.81
CA LYS A 70 -20.54 -6.74 9.47
C LYS A 70 -21.55 -6.47 10.59
N ALA A 71 -21.10 -6.09 11.79
CA ALA A 71 -21.96 -5.84 12.95
C ALA A 71 -22.50 -4.40 12.94
N SER A 72 -21.71 -3.43 12.49
CA SER A 72 -22.28 -2.19 11.95
C SER A 72 -22.67 -2.44 10.49
N SER A 73 -23.87 -2.06 10.07
CA SER A 73 -24.35 -2.17 8.69
C SER A 73 -23.55 -1.33 7.66
N ARG A 74 -22.29 -1.01 7.94
CA ARG A 74 -21.31 -0.33 7.10
C ARG A 74 -20.40 -1.31 6.37
N TYR A 75 -20.91 -2.49 6.05
CA TYR A 75 -20.26 -3.35 5.08
C TYR A 75 -20.23 -2.64 3.73
N SER A 76 -19.11 -1.99 3.41
CA SER A 76 -18.92 -1.50 2.06
C SER A 76 -18.63 -2.71 1.19
N ALA A 77 -19.56 -3.02 0.27
CA ALA A 77 -19.34 -4.08 -0.71
C ALA A 77 -18.04 -3.90 -1.51
N SER A 78 -17.48 -2.67 -1.54
CA SER A 78 -16.16 -2.39 -2.10
C SER A 78 -15.04 -3.09 -1.34
N ASP A 79 -15.05 -3.08 -0.01
CA ASP A 79 -13.87 -3.45 0.78
C ASP A 79 -13.69 -4.96 0.82
N ALA A 80 -14.79 -5.70 0.88
CA ALA A 80 -14.78 -7.14 0.68
C ALA A 80 -14.32 -7.53 -0.73
N SER A 81 -14.73 -6.77 -1.76
CA SER A 81 -14.27 -7.03 -3.13
C SER A 81 -12.78 -6.73 -3.32
N ILE A 82 -12.26 -5.69 -2.66
CA ILE A 82 -10.84 -5.34 -2.63
C ILE A 82 -10.06 -6.43 -1.91
N CYS A 83 -10.57 -6.92 -0.79
CA CYS A 83 -9.97 -8.01 -0.03
C CYS A 83 -9.84 -9.26 -0.88
N GLU A 84 -10.94 -9.74 -1.45
CA GLU A 84 -10.95 -10.95 -2.27
C GLU A 84 -10.10 -10.82 -3.54
N ALA A 85 -10.12 -9.65 -4.20
CA ALA A 85 -9.27 -9.39 -5.35
C ALA A 85 -7.77 -9.48 -5.00
N ASN A 86 -7.35 -8.89 -3.88
CA ASN A 86 -5.95 -8.94 -3.45
C ASN A 86 -5.54 -10.34 -2.95
N ARG A 87 -6.42 -11.04 -2.22
CA ARG A 87 -6.19 -12.44 -1.84
C ARG A 87 -6.01 -13.31 -3.08
N ALA A 88 -6.92 -13.23 -4.05
CA ALA A 88 -6.84 -14.03 -5.27
C ALA A 88 -5.58 -13.73 -6.09
N ALA A 89 -5.15 -12.46 -6.15
CA ALA A 89 -3.98 -12.06 -6.93
C ALA A 89 -2.64 -12.38 -6.26
N HIS A 90 -2.56 -12.35 -4.93
CA HIS A 90 -1.27 -12.29 -4.23
C HIS A 90 -1.07 -13.34 -3.13
N ARG A 91 -2.12 -14.08 -2.74
CA ARG A 91 -2.02 -15.10 -1.67
C ARG A 91 -0.95 -16.15 -1.98
N ASP A 92 -0.99 -16.77 -3.15
CA ASP A 92 -0.03 -17.83 -3.48
C ASP A 92 1.40 -17.31 -3.47
N CYS A 93 1.58 -16.05 -3.90
CA CYS A 93 2.87 -15.40 -3.92
C CYS A 93 3.42 -15.13 -2.50
N CYS A 94 2.60 -14.56 -1.64
CA CYS A 94 3.02 -14.05 -0.33
C CYS A 94 2.96 -15.10 0.77
N CYS A 95 2.10 -16.11 0.63
CA CYS A 95 1.80 -17.06 1.69
C CYS A 95 2.46 -18.42 1.48
N THR A 96 3.13 -18.64 0.34
CA THR A 96 3.86 -19.88 0.05
C THR A 96 5.30 -19.58 -0.36
N ASP A 97 6.20 -20.52 -0.07
CA ASP A 97 7.60 -20.48 -0.51
C ASP A 97 7.80 -21.04 -1.92
N THR A 98 6.90 -21.92 -2.36
CA THR A 98 6.99 -22.65 -3.64
C THR A 98 6.63 -21.82 -4.85
N THR A 99 5.79 -20.80 -4.70
CA THR A 99 5.34 -19.98 -5.83
C THR A 99 6.40 -18.95 -6.23
N THR A 100 6.86 -19.03 -7.48
CA THR A 100 7.66 -17.97 -8.11
C THR A 100 6.78 -16.79 -8.43
N CYS A 101 7.05 -15.66 -7.79
CA CYS A 101 6.36 -14.40 -8.04
C CYS A 101 7.19 -13.54 -8.97
N THR A 102 6.54 -12.84 -9.89
CA THR A 102 7.17 -11.73 -10.60
C THR A 102 7.17 -10.53 -9.68
N SER A 103 8.34 -10.01 -9.34
CA SER A 103 8.42 -8.79 -8.54
C SER A 103 7.80 -7.66 -9.34
N GLY A 104 6.87 -6.93 -8.73
CA GLY A 104 6.61 -5.57 -9.16
C GLY A 104 7.84 -4.78 -8.76
N GLU A 105 8.84 -4.66 -9.64
CA GLU A 105 9.99 -3.80 -9.36
C GLU A 105 9.44 -2.41 -9.09
N ARG A 106 9.48 -1.98 -7.82
CA ARG A 106 9.36 -0.56 -7.49
C ARG A 106 10.52 0.09 -8.21
N PRO A 107 10.29 1.04 -9.13
CA PRO A 107 11.38 1.84 -9.66
C PRO A 107 12.18 2.35 -8.46
N ALA A 108 13.50 2.23 -8.49
CA ALA A 108 14.39 2.77 -7.47
C ALA A 108 14.41 4.31 -7.49
N THR A 109 13.25 4.94 -7.59
CA THR A 109 13.07 6.36 -7.37
C THR A 109 12.88 6.55 -5.89
N ASP A 110 13.80 7.28 -5.27
CA ASP A 110 13.62 7.83 -3.93
C ASP A 110 12.17 8.35 -3.82
N PRO A 111 11.39 7.98 -2.79
CA PRO A 111 10.08 8.57 -2.60
C PRO A 111 10.22 10.10 -2.48
N PRO A 112 9.15 10.88 -2.73
CA PRO A 112 9.22 12.31 -2.44
C PRO A 112 9.62 12.51 -0.97
N LYS A 113 10.58 13.42 -0.73
CA LYS A 113 11.02 13.79 0.62
C LYS A 113 9.77 14.12 1.45
N PRO A 114 9.56 13.54 2.64
CA PRO A 114 8.43 13.87 3.48
C PRO A 114 8.42 15.37 3.74
N THR A 115 7.22 15.95 3.87
CA THR A 115 7.00 17.39 4.15
C THR A 115 7.62 17.84 5.47
N ASN A 116 8.09 16.89 6.27
CA ASN A 116 9.01 17.05 7.38
C ASN A 116 10.26 17.75 6.83
N ASN A 117 10.23 19.08 6.79
CA ASN A 117 11.33 19.93 6.38
C ASN A 117 12.46 19.80 7.40
N PHE A 118 13.19 18.70 7.35
CA PHE A 118 14.48 18.60 8.03
C PHE A 118 15.36 19.68 7.40
N PRO A 119 15.78 20.70 8.17
CA PRO A 119 16.77 21.66 7.69
C PRO A 119 18.05 20.91 7.34
N ALA A 120 18.91 21.48 6.49
CA ALA A 120 20.23 20.88 6.30
C ALA A 120 20.99 20.92 7.63
N GLY A 121 21.54 19.79 8.06
CA GLY A 121 22.43 19.73 9.21
C GLY A 121 23.90 19.94 8.81
N ASP A 122 24.78 19.93 9.82
CA ASP A 122 26.22 20.25 9.68
C ASP A 122 27.11 18.99 9.60
N HIS A 123 26.53 17.80 9.48
CA HIS A 123 27.26 16.53 9.47
C HIS A 123 27.53 16.03 8.03
N PRO A 124 28.46 15.10 7.81
CA PRO A 124 28.58 14.44 6.51
C PRO A 124 27.31 13.63 6.18
N THR A 125 27.08 13.41 4.89
CA THR A 125 26.00 12.53 4.42
C THR A 125 26.15 11.14 5.02
N CYS A 126 25.08 10.65 5.65
CA CYS A 126 25.04 9.31 6.22
C CYS A 126 23.95 8.49 5.53
N HIS A 127 24.32 7.47 4.75
CA HIS A 127 23.31 6.57 4.17
C HIS A 127 22.95 5.48 5.18
N ILE A 128 21.67 5.32 5.52
CA ILE A 128 21.23 4.25 6.45
C ILE A 128 21.51 2.86 5.87
N CYS A 129 21.25 2.67 4.57
CA CYS A 129 21.69 1.48 3.86
C CYS A 129 23.04 1.74 3.19
N LYS A 130 24.02 0.85 3.38
CA LYS A 130 25.38 0.98 2.82
C LYS A 130 25.40 1.14 1.30
N ASN A 131 24.47 0.48 0.62
CA ASN A 131 24.29 0.54 -0.83
C ASN A 131 23.53 1.79 -1.31
N GLN A 132 23.28 2.76 -0.42
CA GLN A 132 22.56 4.02 -0.67
C GLN A 132 21.11 3.85 -1.11
N GLN A 133 20.55 2.64 -1.03
CA GLN A 133 19.16 2.39 -1.41
C GLN A 133 18.21 2.89 -0.32
N TYR A 134 17.00 3.22 -0.77
CA TYR A 134 15.89 3.47 0.14
C TYR A 134 15.54 2.19 0.93
N PRO A 135 15.27 2.28 2.24
CA PRO A 135 14.81 1.16 3.05
C PRO A 135 13.62 0.41 2.44
N ARG A 136 13.66 -0.92 2.47
CA ARG A 136 12.50 -1.75 2.06
C ARG A 136 11.39 -1.76 3.09
N ASN A 137 11.71 -1.49 4.36
CA ASN A 137 10.74 -1.38 5.45
C ASN A 137 10.73 0.07 5.97
N PRO A 138 10.23 1.04 5.20
CA PRO A 138 10.35 2.47 5.52
C PRO A 138 9.63 2.88 6.81
N PHE A 139 8.55 2.19 7.16
CA PHE A 139 7.72 2.52 8.33
C PHE A 139 8.20 1.88 9.63
N THR A 140 9.25 1.04 9.59
CA THR A 140 9.80 0.43 10.80
C THR A 140 10.34 1.53 11.72
N ILE A 141 9.79 1.58 12.93
CA ILE A 141 10.19 2.54 13.97
C ILE A 141 11.52 2.09 14.56
N ALA A 142 12.47 3.02 14.61
CA ALA A 142 13.79 2.82 15.16
C ALA A 142 13.97 3.67 16.42
N THR A 143 14.24 3.03 17.56
CA THR A 143 14.67 3.74 18.77
C THR A 143 16.18 3.93 18.73
N VAL A 144 16.62 5.13 18.34
CA VAL A 144 18.03 5.52 18.35
C VAL A 144 18.26 6.44 19.53
N ALA A 145 19.14 6.05 20.47
CA ALA A 145 19.33 6.74 21.76
C ALA A 145 19.66 8.24 21.66
N TYR A 146 20.12 8.72 20.51
CA TYR A 146 20.56 10.10 20.28
C TYR A 146 19.73 10.85 19.23
N ILE A 147 18.67 10.23 18.70
CA ILE A 147 17.75 10.87 17.77
C ILE A 147 16.38 10.92 18.46
N ALA A 148 15.91 12.14 18.73
CA ALA A 148 14.62 12.33 19.38
C ALA A 148 13.47 11.86 18.48
N GLY A 149 12.38 11.38 19.10
CA GLY A 149 11.09 11.19 18.42
C GLY A 149 10.84 9.84 17.76
N ASN A 150 11.65 8.80 18.04
CA ASN A 150 11.47 7.44 17.47
C ASN A 150 11.28 7.47 15.94
N PRO A 151 12.28 7.94 15.18
CA PRO A 151 12.16 8.09 13.74
C PRO A 151 11.88 6.76 13.05
N SER A 152 11.12 6.79 11.96
CA SER A 152 11.00 5.64 11.06
C SER A 152 12.28 5.43 10.24
N CYS A 153 12.46 4.26 9.64
CA CYS A 153 13.54 4.02 8.68
C CYS A 153 13.53 5.03 7.52
N ALA A 154 12.35 5.46 7.06
CA ALA A 154 12.20 6.53 6.08
C ALA A 154 12.73 7.87 6.61
N ASP A 155 12.37 8.24 7.83
CA ASP A 155 12.87 9.48 8.45
C ASP A 155 14.39 9.44 8.58
N LEU A 156 14.94 8.33 9.07
CA LEU A 156 16.39 8.13 9.17
C LEU A 156 17.10 8.23 7.81
N TYR A 157 16.50 7.68 6.74
CA TYR A 157 17.02 7.81 5.38
C TYR A 157 17.13 9.28 4.97
N TRP A 158 16.06 10.06 5.18
CA TRP A 158 16.04 11.48 4.83
C TRP A 158 16.92 12.33 5.73
N MET A 159 16.98 12.05 7.03
CA MET A 159 17.90 12.70 7.96
C MET A 159 19.35 12.49 7.54
N GLY A 160 19.70 11.27 7.15
CA GLY A 160 21.01 10.92 6.66
C GLY A 160 21.42 11.63 5.37
N ARG A 161 20.49 11.75 4.42
CA ARG A 161 20.65 12.50 3.15
C ARG A 161 20.69 14.03 3.35
N THR A 162 20.21 14.52 4.49
CA THR A 162 20.14 15.96 4.81
C THR A 162 21.14 16.37 5.89
N ASN A 163 22.17 15.55 6.15
CA ASN A 163 23.27 15.89 7.05
C ASN A 163 22.84 16.04 8.53
N ASN A 164 21.73 15.42 8.94
CA ASN A 164 21.19 15.49 10.30
C ASN A 164 21.59 14.32 11.20
N ILE A 165 22.51 13.47 10.76
CA ILE A 165 23.00 12.33 11.54
C ILE A 165 24.48 12.55 11.88
N PRO A 166 24.85 12.67 13.17
CA PRO A 166 26.24 12.78 13.58
C PRO A 166 27.11 11.65 13.01
N GLU A 167 28.30 11.99 12.52
CA GLU A 167 29.23 11.03 11.91
C GLU A 167 29.52 9.82 12.82
N ALA A 168 29.72 10.08 14.12
CA ALA A 168 29.96 9.05 15.12
C ALA A 168 28.81 8.03 15.26
N LEU A 169 27.59 8.40 14.85
CA LEU A 169 26.43 7.51 14.85
C LEU A 169 26.22 6.80 13.53
N CYS A 170 26.80 7.29 12.42
CA CYS A 170 26.48 6.77 11.10
C CYS A 170 26.80 5.28 10.95
N TYR A 171 28.03 4.89 11.29
CA TYR A 171 28.48 3.51 11.15
C TYR A 171 27.73 2.52 12.07
N PRO A 172 27.56 2.81 13.39
CA PRO A 172 26.70 2.01 14.25
C PRO A 172 25.26 1.90 13.74
N LEU A 173 24.70 3.01 13.24
CA LEU A 173 23.33 3.07 12.76
C LEU A 173 23.15 2.20 11.51
N GLN A 174 24.08 2.24 10.56
CA GLN A 174 24.05 1.35 9.38
C GLN A 174 24.01 -0.13 9.77
N GLY A 175 24.87 -0.54 10.71
CA GLY A 175 24.92 -1.94 11.16
C GLY A 175 23.65 -2.36 11.91
N PHE A 176 23.08 -1.47 12.72
CA PHE A 176 21.85 -1.76 13.45
C PHE A 176 20.61 -1.76 12.54
N MET A 177 20.60 -0.87 11.54
CA MET A 177 19.44 -0.66 10.67
C MET A 177 19.38 -1.59 9.46
N GLU A 178 20.47 -2.29 9.14
CA GLU A 178 20.56 -3.17 7.97
C GLU A 178 19.38 -4.17 7.90
N ASN A 179 19.15 -4.92 8.97
CA ASN A 179 18.05 -5.88 9.05
C ASN A 179 16.66 -5.24 9.24
N PRO A 180 16.43 -4.36 10.24
CA PRO A 180 15.08 -3.86 10.51
C PRO A 180 14.56 -2.98 9.35
N CYS A 181 15.41 -2.18 8.72
CA CYS A 181 15.02 -1.34 7.59
C CYS A 181 15.01 -2.10 6.25
N GLY A 182 15.42 -3.38 6.24
CA GLY A 182 15.44 -4.22 5.05
C GLY A 182 16.44 -3.74 3.99
N CYS A 183 17.62 -3.28 4.42
CA CYS A 183 18.69 -2.90 3.51
C CYS A 183 19.24 -4.15 2.80
N LEU A 184 19.49 -4.06 1.49
CA LEU A 184 20.11 -5.15 0.74
C LEU A 184 21.63 -5.20 0.98
N PRO A 185 22.24 -6.39 0.93
CA PRO A 185 23.67 -6.54 1.05
C PRO A 185 24.41 -5.79 -0.07
N GLU A 186 25.59 -5.30 0.28
CA GLU A 186 26.50 -4.58 -0.60
C GLU A 186 26.86 -5.44 -1.83
N GLY A 187 26.72 -4.87 -3.04
CA GLY A 187 26.95 -5.59 -4.30
C GLY A 187 25.69 -6.18 -4.94
N THR A 188 24.52 -6.10 -4.30
CA THR A 188 23.25 -6.27 -5.02
C THR A 188 23.08 -5.04 -5.92
N PRO A 189 23.10 -5.18 -7.27
CA PRO A 189 22.92 -4.03 -8.15
C PRO A 189 21.63 -3.32 -7.77
N PRO A 190 21.56 -1.97 -7.82
CA PRO A 190 20.26 -1.33 -7.89
C PRO A 190 19.51 -2.01 -9.04
N SER A 191 18.34 -2.57 -8.73
CA SER A 191 17.46 -3.10 -9.77
C SER A 191 17.41 -2.05 -10.89
N PRO A 192 17.71 -2.42 -12.14
CA PRO A 192 17.86 -1.47 -13.22
C PRO A 192 16.59 -0.63 -13.24
N THR A 193 16.74 0.69 -13.05
CA THR A 193 15.61 1.61 -13.11
C THR A 193 14.85 1.28 -14.40
N PRO A 194 13.59 0.84 -14.32
CA PRO A 194 12.81 0.57 -15.52
C PRO A 194 12.95 1.82 -16.41
N PRO A 195 13.27 1.66 -17.71
CA PRO A 195 13.45 2.81 -18.58
C PRO A 195 12.23 3.70 -18.40
N SER A 196 12.48 4.95 -18.01
CA SER A 196 11.43 5.95 -17.81
C SER A 196 10.45 5.82 -18.97
N PRO A 197 9.14 5.58 -18.72
CA PRO A 197 8.19 5.36 -19.80
C PRO A 197 8.30 6.54 -20.75
N THR A 198 8.69 6.26 -22.00
CA THR A 198 8.66 7.25 -23.08
C THR A 198 7.25 7.85 -23.05
N PRO A 199 7.10 9.18 -22.90
CA PRO A 199 5.78 9.79 -22.80
C PRO A 199 4.94 9.34 -24.00
N PRO A 200 3.78 8.70 -23.79
CA PRO A 200 2.98 8.18 -24.87
C PRO A 200 2.33 9.37 -25.58
N PHE A 201 2.91 9.73 -26.72
CA PHE A 201 2.42 10.71 -27.69
C PHE A 201 2.27 12.16 -27.16
N PRO A 202 2.54 13.18 -28.01
CA PRO A 202 2.16 14.54 -27.66
C PRO A 202 0.64 14.61 -27.48
N LEU A 203 0.21 14.98 -26.27
CA LEU A 203 -1.18 15.33 -25.99
C LEU A 203 -1.66 16.35 -27.05
N PRO A 204 -2.83 16.14 -27.67
CA PRO A 204 -3.43 17.14 -28.53
C PRO A 204 -3.56 18.45 -27.76
N LYS A 205 -3.09 19.56 -28.35
CA LYS A 205 -3.31 20.90 -27.81
C LYS A 205 -4.81 21.12 -27.65
N VAL A 206 -5.28 21.14 -26.40
CA VAL A 206 -6.64 21.58 -26.07
C VAL A 206 -6.72 23.08 -26.40
N PRO A 207 -7.64 23.52 -27.27
CA PRO A 207 -7.86 24.94 -27.51
C PRO A 207 -8.39 25.59 -26.24
N GLN A 208 -7.56 26.40 -25.58
CA GLN A 208 -7.99 27.26 -24.48
C GLN A 208 -8.67 28.51 -25.06
N THR A 209 -9.96 28.39 -25.34
CA THR A 209 -10.86 29.54 -25.42
C THR A 209 -12.05 29.24 -24.53
N ILE A 210 -11.93 29.63 -23.26
CA ILE A 210 -13.06 29.74 -22.34
C ILE A 210 -13.67 31.12 -22.59
N PRO A 211 -14.90 31.22 -23.13
CA PRO A 211 -15.58 32.50 -23.25
C PRO A 211 -15.86 33.07 -21.86
N LYS A 212 -15.51 34.35 -21.66
CA LYS A 212 -15.56 35.05 -20.36
C LYS A 212 -16.97 35.29 -19.78
N ASP A 213 -18.03 34.82 -20.44
CA ASP A 213 -19.40 35.22 -20.11
C ASP A 213 -20.28 34.11 -19.51
N ALA A 214 -19.72 32.94 -19.18
CA ALA A 214 -20.53 31.77 -18.80
C ALA A 214 -20.83 31.59 -17.29
N PHE A 215 -20.44 32.52 -16.41
CA PHE A 215 -20.70 32.39 -14.97
C PHE A 215 -21.50 33.56 -14.41
N LYS A 216 -22.84 33.49 -14.54
CA LYS A 216 -23.76 34.21 -13.66
C LYS A 216 -24.32 33.23 -12.64
N ILE A 217 -23.71 33.20 -11.45
CA ILE A 217 -24.27 32.52 -10.28
C ILE A 217 -25.35 33.45 -9.72
N GLY A 218 -26.61 33.05 -9.83
CA GLY A 218 -27.72 33.72 -9.16
C GLY A 218 -27.70 33.39 -7.67
N LEU A 219 -27.36 34.38 -6.83
CA LEU A 219 -27.61 34.35 -5.39
C LEU A 219 -29.12 34.59 -5.17
N VAL A 220 -29.87 33.52 -4.93
CA VAL A 220 -31.24 33.62 -4.40
C VAL A 220 -31.13 33.77 -2.89
N GLY A 221 -31.32 35.00 -2.43
CA GLY A 221 -31.48 35.31 -1.00
C GLY A 221 -32.79 34.72 -0.47
N ARG A 222 -32.72 34.12 0.71
CA ARG A 222 -33.90 33.78 1.51
C ARG A 222 -33.89 34.68 2.74
N ALA A 223 -34.70 35.72 2.64
CA ALA A 223 -35.01 36.65 3.73
C ALA A 223 -36.15 36.10 4.60
N ASP A 224 -36.20 36.66 5.80
CA ASP A 224 -36.95 36.31 7.00
C ASP A 224 -38.48 36.31 6.92
N GLY A 225 -39.11 35.76 7.96
CA GLY A 225 -40.49 35.97 8.40
C GLY A 225 -40.88 34.87 9.39
N ALA A 226 -40.81 35.02 10.72
CA ALA A 226 -41.51 35.92 11.65
C ALA A 226 -43.01 35.59 11.86
N ALA A 227 -43.28 35.09 13.08
CA ALA A 227 -44.41 35.38 14.00
C ALA A 227 -45.86 34.88 13.75
N ALA A 228 -46.52 34.64 14.91
CA ALA A 228 -47.96 34.48 15.20
C ALA A 228 -48.60 33.14 14.79
N GLU A 229 -49.38 32.41 15.60
CA GLU A 229 -50.10 32.60 16.88
C GLU A 229 -50.18 31.25 17.62
#